data_AF-A0A953U0A1-F1
#
_entry.id   AF-A0A953U0A1-F1
#
_cell.length_a   1.000
_cell.length_b   1.000
_cell.length_c   1.000
_cell.angle_alpha   90.00
_cell.angle_beta   90.00
_cell.angle_gamma   90.00
#
_symmetry.space_group_name_H-M   'P 1'
#
loop_
_entity.id
_entity.type
_entity.pdbx_description
1 polymer ?
#
loop_
_entity_poly.entity_id
_entity_poly.type
_entity_poly.pdbx_seq_one_letter_code
_entity_poly.pdbx_strand_id
1 'polypeptide(L)'
;ANPERFAAEAERFRDLDPTYVRGFIFGLTQAGREDRKFSSWGPILNLCQWAVEQPREISGRQEANLANDPHWGWARADVARLLSVGFEGKAAELPVDYRKLAWSVLIPLTQDPSPTREEETRHGGSSMDPATMSINTTRGEAMHAVVRYGLWVRRHFEKEADAKQRLARGFDEMPEVREVLDYHLDIAKDPSLAIRSVYGQWFPWLVLLDARWARDNVPRIFQPDDGACDAWSAAWEAYVTFSDAYDQVLDLLGEEYRRAIERMETSTKAASHLADPNGRLAQHLMVFYWRGKLRLHDRGNLLDRFYERAGDALRGAAIDFVGRSLGPPDKVPEAILGRLRQLWEWRLEAALAAQPAESHATELIAFGWWLVSAKFEDAWAMNQLLTTLRLVPRTDPAHQVVKRLAELSSKMPREAVECLKLIIEGDIEGWAVSIWREHARALLENALRCSDPEARAAAEDVVHQLGARGYFEFRDLLRAKLS
;
A
#
# COMPACT_ATOMS: atom_id res chain seq x y z
N ALA A 1 10.25 -22.85 -21.80
CA ALA A 1 11.24 -23.86 -21.40
C ALA A 1 10.58 -24.89 -20.47
N ASN A 2 11.03 -26.14 -20.45
CA ASN A 2 10.52 -27.20 -19.56
C ASN A 2 11.34 -27.22 -18.25
N PRO A 3 10.87 -26.59 -17.15
CA PRO A 3 11.65 -26.50 -15.91
C PRO A 3 11.87 -27.87 -15.24
N GLU A 4 10.93 -28.81 -15.37
CA GLU A 4 11.03 -30.13 -14.74
C GLU A 4 12.25 -30.91 -15.22
N ARG A 5 12.56 -30.83 -16.52
CA ARG A 5 13.75 -31.47 -17.10
C ARG A 5 15.05 -31.00 -16.40
N PHE A 6 15.13 -29.72 -16.06
CA PHE A 6 16.30 -29.15 -15.40
C PHE A 6 16.28 -29.41 -13.90
N ALA A 7 15.10 -29.36 -13.27
CA ALA A 7 14.89 -29.68 -11.86
C ALA A 7 15.37 -31.10 -11.51
N ALA A 8 15.05 -32.09 -12.35
CA ALA A 8 15.46 -33.48 -12.16
C ALA A 8 17.00 -33.68 -12.17
N GLU A 9 17.71 -32.78 -12.86
CA GLU A 9 19.17 -32.85 -13.06
C GLU A 9 19.93 -31.86 -12.16
N ALA A 10 19.27 -31.26 -11.16
CA ALA A 10 19.83 -30.19 -10.33
C ALA A 10 21.19 -30.55 -9.70
N GLU A 11 21.36 -31.78 -9.21
CA GLU A 11 22.61 -32.20 -8.56
C GLU A 11 23.83 -32.18 -9.49
N ARG A 12 23.64 -32.17 -10.82
CA ARG A 12 24.76 -32.06 -11.78
C ARG A 12 25.40 -30.67 -11.80
N PHE A 13 24.76 -29.68 -11.17
CA PHE A 13 25.33 -28.35 -10.99
C PHE A 13 26.23 -28.27 -9.74
N ARG A 14 26.34 -29.33 -8.94
CA ARG A 14 27.33 -29.41 -7.87
C ARG A 14 28.73 -29.24 -8.42
N ASP A 15 29.61 -28.68 -7.59
CA ASP A 15 31.01 -28.40 -7.88
C ASP A 15 31.27 -27.39 -9.02
N LEU A 16 30.22 -26.79 -9.59
CA LEU A 16 30.36 -25.66 -10.52
C LEU A 16 30.59 -24.34 -9.77
N ASP A 17 31.14 -23.35 -10.49
CA ASP A 17 31.28 -21.98 -9.99
C ASP A 17 29.92 -21.41 -9.54
N PRO A 18 29.86 -20.63 -8.43
CA PRO A 18 28.62 -20.06 -7.90
C PRO A 18 27.77 -19.35 -8.94
N THR A 19 28.38 -18.74 -9.96
CA THR A 19 27.68 -18.05 -11.04
C THR A 19 26.71 -18.97 -11.77
N TYR A 20 27.12 -20.22 -12.04
CA TYR A 20 26.28 -21.21 -12.74
C TYR A 20 25.23 -21.81 -11.81
N VAL A 21 25.60 -22.09 -10.56
CA VAL A 21 24.67 -22.61 -9.55
C VAL A 21 23.56 -21.60 -9.27
N ARG A 22 23.93 -20.33 -9.08
CA ARG A 22 23.00 -19.21 -8.96
C ARG A 22 22.12 -19.08 -10.19
N GLY A 23 22.69 -19.09 -11.39
CA GLY A 23 21.93 -18.99 -12.64
C GLY A 23 20.88 -20.10 -12.78
N PHE A 24 21.22 -21.33 -12.40
CA PHE A 24 20.29 -22.46 -12.36
C PHE A 24 19.14 -22.22 -11.36
N ILE A 25 19.47 -21.89 -10.12
CA ILE A 25 18.50 -21.63 -9.04
C ILE A 25 17.59 -20.45 -9.41
N PHE A 26 18.16 -19.36 -9.93
CA PHE A 26 17.42 -18.21 -10.42
C PHE A 26 16.43 -18.60 -11.53
N GLY A 27 16.86 -19.44 -12.48
CA GLY A 27 15.99 -19.95 -13.55
C GLY A 27 14.77 -20.71 -13.02
N LEU A 28 14.95 -21.57 -12.01
CA LEU A 28 13.84 -22.27 -11.35
C LEU A 28 12.94 -21.30 -10.56
N THR A 29 13.53 -20.32 -9.87
CA THR A 29 12.79 -19.26 -9.18
C THR A 29 11.89 -18.49 -10.15
N GLN A 30 12.40 -18.07 -11.31
CA GLN A 30 11.59 -17.40 -12.33
C GLN A 30 10.50 -18.32 -12.88
N ALA A 31 10.82 -19.59 -13.16
CA ALA A 31 9.84 -20.55 -13.64
C ALA A 31 8.67 -20.72 -12.66
N GLY A 32 8.94 -20.83 -11.36
CA GLY A 32 7.88 -20.94 -10.35
C GLY A 32 7.12 -19.63 -10.13
N ARG A 33 7.76 -18.46 -10.26
CA ARG A 33 7.07 -17.15 -10.24
C ARG A 33 6.12 -16.99 -11.42
N GLU A 34 6.47 -17.53 -12.58
CA GLU A 34 5.60 -17.64 -13.76
C GLU A 34 4.58 -18.79 -13.67
N ASP A 35 4.38 -19.37 -12.48
CA ASP A 35 3.46 -20.47 -12.19
C ASP A 35 3.69 -21.72 -13.07
N ARG A 36 4.94 -21.96 -13.48
CA ARG A 36 5.32 -23.18 -14.20
C ARG A 36 5.57 -24.31 -13.23
N LYS A 37 4.97 -25.46 -13.52
CA LYS A 37 5.08 -26.67 -12.69
C LYS A 37 6.46 -27.34 -12.78
N PHE A 38 7.02 -27.67 -11.63
CA PHE A 38 8.07 -28.67 -11.45
C PHE A 38 7.90 -29.35 -10.08
N SER A 39 8.32 -30.60 -9.96
CA SER A 39 8.08 -31.47 -8.81
C SER A 39 9.33 -32.18 -8.29
N SER A 40 10.44 -32.15 -9.05
CA SER A 40 11.72 -32.76 -8.68
C SER A 40 12.46 -31.97 -7.57
N TRP A 41 11.78 -31.72 -6.45
CA TRP A 41 12.29 -30.94 -5.32
C TRP A 41 13.42 -31.61 -4.54
N GLY A 42 13.50 -32.94 -4.52
CA GLY A 42 14.59 -33.66 -3.85
C GLY A 42 15.97 -33.25 -4.38
N PRO A 43 16.25 -33.45 -5.69
CA PRO A 43 17.50 -32.99 -6.31
C PRO A 43 17.75 -31.48 -6.15
N ILE A 44 16.70 -30.66 -6.24
CA ILE A 44 16.81 -29.21 -6.04
C ILE A 44 17.31 -28.90 -4.62
N LEU A 45 16.65 -29.43 -3.59
CA LEU A 45 17.02 -29.18 -2.19
C LEU A 45 18.40 -29.74 -1.87
N ASN A 46 18.78 -30.86 -2.47
CA ASN A 46 20.11 -31.44 -2.37
C ASN A 46 21.22 -30.55 -2.96
N LEU A 47 20.94 -29.84 -4.07
CA LEU A 47 21.84 -28.82 -4.61
C LEU A 47 21.86 -27.57 -3.70
N CYS A 48 20.69 -27.10 -3.27
CA CYS A 48 20.58 -25.93 -2.40
C CYS A 48 21.33 -26.15 -1.08
N GLN A 49 21.18 -27.32 -0.45
CA GLN A 49 21.93 -27.69 0.75
C GLN A 49 23.44 -27.60 0.53
N TRP A 50 23.93 -28.25 -0.53
CA TRP A 50 25.34 -28.21 -0.87
C TRP A 50 25.84 -26.77 -1.12
N ALA A 51 25.03 -25.93 -1.77
CA ALA A 51 25.39 -24.54 -2.06
C ALA A 51 25.47 -23.67 -0.78
N VAL A 52 24.58 -23.88 0.20
CA VAL A 52 24.62 -23.13 1.46
C VAL A 52 25.78 -23.56 2.37
N GLU A 53 26.25 -24.79 2.22
CA GLU A 53 27.41 -25.35 2.95
C GLU A 53 28.76 -24.84 2.42
N GLN A 54 28.81 -24.22 1.23
CA GLN A 54 30.05 -23.65 0.69
C GLN A 54 30.51 -22.44 1.51
N PRO A 55 31.84 -22.19 1.63
CA PRO A 55 32.37 -20.97 2.23
C PRO A 55 31.77 -19.73 1.55
N ARG A 56 31.32 -18.75 2.33
CA ARG A 56 30.69 -17.55 1.76
C ARG A 56 31.66 -16.84 0.81
N GLU A 57 32.87 -16.56 1.28
CA GLU A 57 33.93 -15.91 0.51
C GLU A 57 34.75 -16.90 -0.31
N ILE A 58 35.19 -16.46 -1.49
CA ILE A 58 36.06 -17.24 -2.38
C ILE A 58 37.46 -16.64 -2.33
N SER A 59 38.44 -17.44 -1.91
CA SER A 59 39.83 -16.99 -1.79
C SER A 59 40.35 -16.47 -3.13
N GLY A 60 40.93 -15.26 -3.13
CA GLY A 60 41.47 -14.61 -4.33
C GLY A 60 40.43 -13.92 -5.22
N ARG A 61 39.14 -13.89 -4.84
CA ARG A 61 38.07 -13.19 -5.57
C ARG A 61 37.56 -12.03 -4.71
N GLN A 62 37.92 -10.79 -5.04
CA GLN A 62 37.55 -9.61 -4.24
C GLN A 62 36.65 -8.59 -4.95
N GLU A 63 36.54 -8.64 -6.28
CA GLU A 63 35.68 -7.72 -7.04
C GLU A 63 34.64 -8.48 -7.85
N ALA A 64 33.40 -7.95 -7.85
CA ALA A 64 32.36 -8.40 -8.76
C ALA A 64 32.77 -8.03 -10.18
N ASN A 65 33.01 -9.04 -11.02
CA ASN A 65 33.14 -8.85 -12.46
C ASN A 65 31.80 -9.27 -13.09
N LEU A 66 31.37 -8.61 -14.17
CA LEU A 66 30.14 -8.94 -14.91
C LEU A 66 30.04 -10.42 -15.31
N ALA A 67 31.17 -11.12 -15.42
CA ALA A 67 31.23 -12.52 -15.80
C ALA A 67 31.10 -13.50 -14.62
N ASN A 68 31.42 -13.10 -13.38
CA ASN A 68 31.55 -14.03 -12.26
C ASN A 68 31.07 -13.44 -10.94
N ASP A 69 30.31 -14.22 -10.18
CA ASP A 69 29.89 -13.87 -8.83
C ASP A 69 31.11 -13.78 -7.90
N PRO A 70 31.25 -12.71 -7.09
CA PRO A 70 32.40 -12.50 -6.23
C PRO A 70 32.47 -13.51 -5.08
N HIS A 71 31.32 -14.04 -4.66
CA HIS A 71 31.16 -14.87 -3.47
C HIS A 71 29.85 -15.69 -3.54
N TRP A 72 29.69 -16.69 -2.67
CA TRP A 72 28.48 -17.53 -2.59
C TRP A 72 27.24 -16.83 -2.03
N GLY A 73 27.39 -15.64 -1.43
CA GLY A 73 26.28 -14.88 -0.83
C GLY A 73 25.09 -14.66 -1.77
N TRP A 74 25.32 -14.44 -3.07
CA TRP A 74 24.24 -14.24 -4.04
C TRP A 74 23.51 -15.53 -4.40
N ALA A 75 24.24 -16.64 -4.56
CA ALA A 75 23.64 -17.96 -4.73
C ALA A 75 22.77 -18.33 -3.52
N ARG A 76 23.24 -18.04 -2.30
CA ARG A 76 22.49 -18.22 -1.05
C ARG A 76 21.20 -17.41 -1.01
N ALA A 77 21.22 -16.14 -1.44
CA ALA A 77 20.01 -15.33 -1.55
C ALA A 77 19.00 -15.92 -2.55
N ASP A 78 19.48 -16.43 -3.69
CA ASP A 78 18.60 -17.08 -4.67
C ASP A 78 18.06 -18.43 -4.16
N VAL A 79 18.77 -19.16 -3.29
CA VAL A 79 18.21 -20.31 -2.56
C VAL A 79 17.01 -19.88 -1.70
N ALA A 80 17.14 -18.82 -0.91
CA ALA A 80 16.03 -18.31 -0.08
C ALA A 80 14.81 -17.89 -0.94
N ARG A 81 15.04 -17.30 -2.11
CA ARG A 81 13.97 -16.95 -3.07
C ARG A 81 13.30 -18.18 -3.67
N LEU A 82 14.07 -19.20 -4.03
CA LEU A 82 13.52 -20.45 -4.57
C LEU A 82 12.66 -21.17 -3.51
N LEU A 83 13.15 -21.24 -2.27
CA LEU A 83 12.37 -21.78 -1.15
C LEU A 83 11.07 -20.98 -0.95
N SER A 84 11.14 -19.64 -0.97
CA SER A 84 9.95 -18.78 -0.88
C SER A 84 8.90 -19.13 -1.94
N VAL A 85 9.32 -19.34 -3.20
CA VAL A 85 8.43 -19.78 -4.28
C VAL A 85 7.80 -21.15 -3.97
N GLY A 86 8.59 -22.09 -3.46
CA GLY A 86 8.10 -23.39 -3.01
C GLY A 86 7.07 -23.31 -1.87
N PHE A 87 7.08 -22.24 -1.08
CA PHE A 87 6.16 -22.03 0.04
C PHE A 87 4.89 -21.25 -0.32
N GLU A 88 4.65 -20.87 -1.59
CA GLU A 88 3.52 -19.99 -1.97
C GLU A 88 2.20 -20.70 -2.31
N GLY A 89 2.14 -22.03 -2.38
CA GLY A 89 0.86 -22.73 -2.67
C GLY A 89 0.46 -22.73 -4.14
N LYS A 90 1.41 -22.57 -5.05
CA LYS A 90 1.24 -22.46 -6.51
C LYS A 90 1.66 -23.75 -7.24
N ALA A 91 1.74 -23.73 -8.58
CA ALA A 91 2.05 -24.92 -9.38
C ALA A 91 3.39 -25.61 -9.03
N ALA A 92 4.35 -24.87 -8.48
CA ALA A 92 5.64 -25.37 -8.00
C ALA A 92 5.69 -25.57 -6.47
N GLU A 93 4.56 -25.68 -5.77
CA GLU A 93 4.55 -25.86 -4.31
C GLU A 93 5.40 -27.06 -3.87
N LEU A 94 6.22 -26.85 -2.85
CA LEU A 94 7.05 -27.88 -2.23
C LEU A 94 6.17 -28.87 -1.45
N PRO A 95 6.33 -30.20 -1.65
CA PRO A 95 5.64 -31.20 -0.85
C PRO A 95 6.04 -31.15 0.64
N VAL A 96 5.06 -31.31 1.54
CA VAL A 96 5.25 -31.19 3.00
C VAL A 96 6.26 -32.19 3.59
N ASP A 97 6.47 -33.34 2.94
CA ASP A 97 7.46 -34.33 3.34
C ASP A 97 8.89 -33.77 3.35
N TYR A 98 9.16 -32.73 2.56
CA TYR A 98 10.45 -32.03 2.54
C TYR A 98 10.60 -31.00 3.64
N ARG A 99 9.64 -30.82 4.55
CA ARG A 99 9.68 -29.80 5.63
C ARG A 99 11.03 -29.73 6.34
N LYS A 100 11.52 -30.88 6.81
CA LYS A 100 12.79 -30.96 7.54
C LYS A 100 13.99 -30.55 6.69
N LEU A 101 14.05 -31.01 5.44
CA LEU A 101 15.14 -30.72 4.51
C LEU A 101 15.11 -29.25 4.07
N ALA A 102 13.94 -28.72 3.75
CA ALA A 102 13.78 -27.31 3.40
C ALA A 102 14.20 -26.40 4.56
N TRP A 103 13.85 -26.77 5.80
CA TRP A 103 14.28 -26.03 6.97
C TRP A 103 15.79 -26.10 7.20
N SER A 104 16.42 -27.27 7.03
CA SER A 104 17.89 -27.40 7.18
C SER A 104 18.66 -26.59 6.14
N VAL A 105 18.08 -26.37 4.95
CA VAL A 105 18.63 -25.45 3.94
C VAL A 105 18.41 -23.99 4.32
N LEU A 106 17.26 -23.66 4.91
CA LEU A 106 16.88 -22.29 5.23
C LEU A 106 17.60 -21.73 6.45
N ILE A 107 17.75 -22.52 7.53
CA ILE A 107 18.26 -22.03 8.81
C ILE A 107 19.67 -21.40 8.73
N PRO A 108 20.66 -21.92 7.96
CA PRO A 108 21.97 -21.29 7.88
C PRO A 108 21.92 -19.93 7.17
N LEU A 109 20.94 -19.73 6.28
CA LEU A 109 20.77 -18.47 5.54
C LEU A 109 20.31 -17.33 6.45
N THR A 110 19.58 -17.64 7.53
CA THR A 110 19.20 -16.62 8.53
C THR A 110 20.41 -16.14 9.33
N GLN A 111 21.54 -16.85 9.29
CA GLN A 111 22.79 -16.46 9.94
C GLN A 111 23.80 -15.85 8.96
N ASP A 112 23.42 -15.59 7.70
CA ASP A 112 24.33 -14.93 6.76
C ASP A 112 24.70 -13.52 7.27
N PRO A 113 25.97 -13.10 7.15
CA PRO A 113 26.39 -11.79 7.64
C PRO A 113 25.73 -10.62 6.92
N SER A 114 25.23 -10.78 5.69
CA SER A 114 24.55 -9.71 4.94
C SER A 114 23.05 -9.65 5.27
N PRO A 115 22.50 -8.52 5.77
CA PRO A 115 23.13 -7.21 5.84
C PRO A 115 24.10 -7.06 7.01
N THR A 116 25.25 -6.47 6.71
CA THR A 116 26.19 -5.95 7.71
C THR A 116 25.84 -4.52 8.09
N ARG A 117 26.31 -4.07 9.26
CA ARG A 117 26.16 -2.67 9.69
C ARG A 117 26.77 -1.68 8.69
N GLU A 118 27.86 -2.06 8.01
CA GLU A 118 28.50 -1.22 6.99
C GLU A 118 27.61 -1.07 5.76
N GLU A 119 27.01 -2.15 5.27
CA GLU A 119 26.05 -2.12 4.16
C GLU A 119 24.84 -1.24 4.50
N GLU A 120 24.28 -1.39 5.71
CA GLU A 120 23.19 -0.55 6.20
C GLU A 120 23.58 0.93 6.33
N THR A 121 24.80 1.22 6.76
CA THR A 121 25.29 2.62 6.86
C THR A 121 25.56 3.23 5.49
N ARG A 122 26.10 2.44 4.56
CA ARG A 122 26.51 2.88 3.23
C ARG A 122 25.33 3.06 2.27
N HIS A 123 24.34 2.18 2.35
CA HIS A 123 23.21 2.13 1.44
C HIS A 123 21.88 2.51 2.10
N GLY A 124 21.80 2.57 3.42
CA GLY A 124 20.60 2.96 4.15
C GLY A 124 20.29 4.45 4.08
N GLY A 125 19.14 4.84 4.63
CA GLY A 125 18.66 6.22 4.63
C GLY A 125 17.94 6.57 3.33
N SER A 126 18.34 7.65 2.65
CA SER A 126 17.67 8.13 1.42
C SER A 126 17.96 7.26 0.19
N SER A 127 19.00 6.41 0.21
CA SER A 127 19.33 5.54 -0.93
C SER A 127 18.48 4.28 -0.97
N MET A 128 18.25 3.63 0.18
CA MET A 128 17.47 2.40 0.29
C MET A 128 16.85 2.32 1.68
N ASP A 129 15.52 2.26 1.76
CA ASP A 129 14.84 2.06 3.04
C ASP A 129 15.10 0.63 3.57
N PRO A 130 14.93 0.38 4.88
CA PRO A 130 15.20 -0.93 5.48
C PRO A 130 14.43 -2.09 4.83
N ALA A 131 13.18 -1.88 4.41
CA ALA A 131 12.38 -2.93 3.79
C ALA A 131 12.93 -3.29 2.40
N THR A 132 13.30 -2.29 1.60
CA THR A 132 13.98 -2.51 0.32
C THR A 132 15.33 -3.21 0.53
N MET A 133 16.08 -2.89 1.58
CA MET A 133 17.34 -3.60 1.88
C MET A 133 17.13 -5.06 2.27
N SER A 134 16.06 -5.35 3.01
CA SER A 134 15.75 -6.71 3.45
C SER A 134 15.56 -7.70 2.29
N ILE A 135 15.04 -7.28 1.14
CA ILE A 135 14.89 -8.15 -0.05
C ILE A 135 16.15 -8.24 -0.91
N ASN A 136 17.13 -7.36 -0.66
CA ASN A 136 18.39 -7.27 -1.41
C ASN A 136 19.58 -7.91 -0.65
N THR A 137 19.33 -8.53 0.50
CA THR A 137 20.34 -9.13 1.37
C THR A 137 19.98 -10.57 1.70
N THR A 138 20.99 -11.42 1.94
CA THR A 138 20.77 -12.86 2.12
C THR A 138 19.99 -13.17 3.39
N ARG A 139 20.40 -12.60 4.53
CA ARG A 139 19.70 -12.78 5.81
C ARG A 139 18.30 -12.20 5.76
N GLY A 140 18.13 -11.03 5.13
CA GLY A 140 16.81 -10.41 4.96
C GLY A 140 15.86 -11.30 4.16
N GLU A 141 16.27 -11.76 2.97
CA GLU A 141 15.47 -12.68 2.14
C GLU A 141 15.18 -14.01 2.86
N ALA A 142 16.14 -14.53 3.62
CA ALA A 142 15.94 -15.71 4.45
C ALA A 142 14.87 -15.48 5.52
N MET A 143 14.85 -14.32 6.19
CA MET A 143 13.83 -13.98 7.18
C MET A 143 12.43 -13.86 6.56
N HIS A 144 12.31 -13.31 5.34
CA HIS A 144 11.05 -13.36 4.58
C HIS A 144 10.63 -14.81 4.30
N ALA A 145 11.57 -15.65 3.87
CA ALA A 145 11.33 -17.07 3.60
C ALA A 145 10.92 -17.86 4.86
N VAL A 146 11.41 -17.50 6.06
CA VAL A 146 11.00 -18.11 7.34
C VAL A 146 9.52 -17.89 7.61
N VAL A 147 9.00 -16.68 7.40
CA VAL A 147 7.55 -16.43 7.58
C VAL A 147 6.74 -17.17 6.53
N ARG A 148 7.18 -17.18 5.27
CA ARG A 148 6.53 -17.97 4.20
C ARG A 148 6.53 -19.46 4.50
N TYR A 149 7.62 -20.01 5.03
CA TYR A 149 7.70 -21.38 5.51
C TYR A 149 6.65 -21.65 6.59
N GLY A 150 6.53 -20.77 7.59
CA GLY A 150 5.50 -20.89 8.63
C GLY A 150 4.08 -20.92 8.04
N LEU A 151 3.78 -20.03 7.09
CA LEU A 151 2.50 -20.01 6.39
C LEU A 151 2.27 -21.27 5.54
N TRP A 152 3.30 -21.80 4.89
CA TRP A 152 3.23 -23.06 4.15
C TRP A 152 2.94 -24.25 5.05
N VAL A 153 3.64 -24.38 6.18
CA VAL A 153 3.36 -25.41 7.20
C VAL A 153 1.92 -25.28 7.70
N ARG A 154 1.48 -24.06 8.03
CA ARG A 154 0.11 -23.78 8.46
C ARG A 154 -0.94 -24.24 7.45
N ARG A 155 -0.77 -23.93 6.16
CA ARG A 155 -1.71 -24.35 5.09
C ARG A 155 -1.82 -25.87 4.95
N HIS A 156 -0.78 -26.62 5.29
CA HIS A 156 -0.87 -28.09 5.32
C HIS A 156 -1.62 -28.60 6.54
N PHE A 157 -1.44 -27.98 7.73
CA PHE A 157 -2.26 -28.31 8.91
C PHE A 157 -3.75 -28.01 8.71
N GLU A 158 -4.09 -26.97 7.95
CA GLU A 158 -5.47 -26.64 7.60
C GLU A 158 -6.19 -27.76 6.82
N LYS A 159 -5.45 -28.69 6.21
CA LYS A 159 -5.98 -29.85 5.47
C LYS A 159 -6.18 -31.09 6.33
N GLU A 160 -5.75 -31.05 7.59
CA GLU A 160 -5.81 -32.20 8.50
C GLU A 160 -7.10 -32.23 9.35
N ALA A 161 -7.44 -33.40 9.88
CA ALA A 161 -8.71 -33.60 10.60
C ALA A 161 -8.79 -32.80 11.94
N ASP A 162 -7.65 -32.52 12.57
CA ASP A 162 -7.52 -31.77 13.82
C ASP A 162 -7.00 -30.33 13.63
N ALA A 163 -7.17 -29.77 12.41
CA ALA A 163 -6.68 -28.46 12.01
C ALA A 163 -6.91 -27.38 13.07
N LYS A 164 -8.13 -27.26 13.61
CA LYS A 164 -8.47 -26.21 14.59
C LYS A 164 -7.60 -26.30 15.85
N GLN A 165 -7.36 -27.51 16.37
CA GLN A 165 -6.53 -27.72 17.55
C GLN A 165 -5.06 -27.43 17.25
N ARG A 166 -4.54 -27.88 16.11
CA ARG A 166 -3.14 -27.62 15.71
C ARG A 166 -2.87 -26.14 15.52
N LEU A 167 -3.73 -25.44 14.78
CA LEU A 167 -3.58 -24.01 14.52
C LEU A 167 -3.68 -23.17 15.79
N ALA A 168 -4.46 -23.61 16.80
CA ALA A 168 -4.54 -22.95 18.09
C ALA A 168 -3.25 -23.06 18.93
N ARG A 169 -2.40 -24.06 18.66
CA ARG A 169 -1.08 -24.22 19.29
C ARG A 169 -0.01 -23.29 18.68
N GLY A 170 -0.31 -22.64 17.56
CA GLY A 170 0.54 -21.63 16.93
C GLY A 170 1.96 -22.14 16.70
N PHE A 171 2.95 -21.41 17.21
CA PHE A 171 4.35 -21.79 17.04
C PHE A 171 4.79 -23.03 17.83
N ASP A 172 3.98 -23.62 18.71
CA ASP A 172 4.32 -24.92 19.32
C ASP A 172 4.36 -26.05 18.28
N GLU A 173 3.68 -25.88 17.13
CA GLU A 173 3.72 -26.80 15.99
C GLU A 173 4.90 -26.58 15.03
N MET A 174 5.59 -25.46 15.19
CA MET A 174 6.74 -25.06 14.38
C MET A 174 7.78 -24.33 15.25
N PRO A 175 8.31 -25.01 16.29
CA PRO A 175 9.25 -24.41 17.24
C PRO A 175 10.48 -23.84 16.52
N GLU A 176 10.87 -24.43 15.40
CA GLU A 176 11.99 -23.97 14.60
C GLU A 176 11.79 -22.54 14.06
N VAL A 177 10.56 -22.17 13.71
CA VAL A 177 10.21 -20.80 13.28
C VAL A 177 10.31 -19.84 14.46
N ARG A 178 9.78 -20.24 15.62
CA ARG A 178 9.85 -19.44 16.85
C ARG A 178 11.29 -19.15 17.24
N GLU A 179 12.15 -20.16 17.23
CA GLU A 179 13.56 -20.04 17.63
C GLU A 179 14.31 -19.00 16.78
N VAL A 180 14.12 -19.04 15.45
CA VAL A 180 14.73 -18.06 14.53
C VAL A 180 14.18 -16.66 14.77
N LEU A 181 12.86 -16.52 14.90
CA LEU A 181 12.24 -15.21 15.17
C LEU A 181 12.71 -14.66 16.54
N ASP A 182 12.72 -15.46 17.59
CA ASP A 182 13.17 -15.01 18.91
C ASP A 182 14.65 -14.61 18.92
N TYR A 183 15.50 -15.31 18.15
CA TYR A 183 16.92 -14.99 18.00
C TYR A 183 17.12 -13.62 17.32
N HIS A 184 16.50 -13.41 16.16
CA HIS A 184 16.68 -12.18 15.37
C HIS A 184 15.86 -11.00 15.91
N LEU A 185 14.92 -11.24 16.82
CA LEU A 185 14.17 -10.17 17.47
C LEU A 185 14.99 -9.49 18.58
N ASP A 186 15.94 -10.20 19.18
CA ASP A 186 16.88 -9.68 20.17
C ASP A 186 17.94 -8.77 19.51
N ILE A 187 17.86 -7.47 19.80
CA ILE A 187 18.76 -6.43 19.24
C ILE A 187 20.23 -6.71 19.57
N ALA A 188 20.49 -7.32 20.74
CA ALA A 188 21.87 -7.63 21.14
C ALA A 188 22.49 -8.69 20.23
N LYS A 189 21.66 -9.49 19.54
CA LYS A 189 22.07 -10.52 18.59
C LYS A 189 21.96 -10.05 17.14
N ASP A 190 20.87 -9.36 16.79
CA ASP A 190 20.65 -8.79 15.46
C ASP A 190 20.17 -7.33 15.55
N PRO A 191 21.10 -6.36 15.44
CA PRO A 191 20.77 -4.94 15.47
C PRO A 191 20.27 -4.40 14.12
N SER A 192 20.14 -5.24 13.08
CA SER A 192 19.82 -4.79 11.72
C SER A 192 18.43 -4.17 11.62
N LEU A 193 18.37 -2.99 11.01
CA LEU A 193 17.13 -2.31 10.67
C LEU A 193 16.42 -3.03 9.51
N ALA A 194 17.17 -3.58 8.55
CA ALA A 194 16.60 -4.38 7.48
C ALA A 194 15.85 -5.60 8.05
N ILE A 195 16.44 -6.32 9.01
CA ILE A 195 15.77 -7.45 9.68
C ILE A 195 14.57 -6.97 10.51
N ARG A 196 14.70 -5.83 11.19
CA ARG A 196 13.60 -5.20 11.92
C ARG A 196 12.37 -4.92 11.04
N SER A 197 12.59 -4.45 9.82
CA SER A 197 11.52 -4.17 8.86
C SER A 197 10.73 -5.41 8.45
N VAL A 198 11.36 -6.59 8.42
CA VAL A 198 10.69 -7.87 8.12
C VAL A 198 9.61 -8.17 9.15
N TYR A 199 9.88 -7.95 10.45
CA TYR A 199 8.87 -8.14 11.49
C TYR A 199 7.65 -7.22 11.30
N GLY A 200 7.89 -5.97 10.93
CA GLY A 200 6.84 -5.01 10.62
C GLY A 200 5.99 -5.44 9.43
N GLN A 201 6.64 -5.67 8.29
CA GLN A 201 5.99 -6.09 7.05
C GLN A 201 5.14 -7.37 7.21
N TRP A 202 5.62 -8.34 8.00
CA TRP A 202 4.94 -9.61 8.20
C TRP A 202 4.06 -9.66 9.45
N PHE A 203 3.90 -8.55 10.19
CA PHE A 203 3.21 -8.57 11.48
C PHE A 203 1.79 -9.18 11.42
N PRO A 204 0.92 -8.88 10.44
CA PRO A 204 -0.39 -9.54 10.34
C PRO A 204 -0.31 -11.06 10.17
N TRP A 205 0.73 -11.54 9.49
CA TRP A 205 0.98 -12.96 9.28
C TRP A 205 1.59 -13.63 10.50
N LEU A 206 2.40 -12.92 11.27
CA LEU A 206 2.85 -13.38 12.59
C LEU A 206 1.66 -13.51 13.55
N VAL A 207 0.70 -12.58 13.52
CA VAL A 207 -0.57 -12.69 14.27
C VAL A 207 -1.39 -13.90 13.80
N LEU A 208 -1.44 -14.16 12.50
CA LEU A 208 -2.11 -15.34 11.95
C LEU A 208 -1.45 -16.65 12.40
N LEU A 209 -0.11 -16.70 12.43
CA LEU A 209 0.65 -17.88 12.80
C LEU A 209 0.59 -18.16 14.31
N ASP A 210 0.78 -17.14 15.14
CA ASP A 210 0.71 -17.24 16.60
C ASP A 210 0.33 -15.87 17.21
N ALA A 211 -0.98 -15.68 17.41
CA ALA A 211 -1.51 -14.42 17.94
C ALA A 211 -1.02 -14.10 19.36
N ARG A 212 -0.65 -15.11 20.17
CA ARG A 212 -0.12 -14.88 21.52
C ARG A 212 1.31 -14.39 21.44
N TRP A 213 2.16 -15.08 20.68
CA TRP A 213 3.54 -14.66 20.47
C TRP A 213 3.61 -13.25 19.86
N ALA A 214 2.78 -12.95 18.85
CA ALA A 214 2.77 -11.64 18.22
C ALA A 214 2.38 -10.52 19.19
N ARG A 215 1.33 -10.72 20.01
CA ARG A 215 0.90 -9.77 21.05
C ARG A 215 2.00 -9.53 22.08
N ASP A 216 2.58 -10.60 22.62
CA ASP A 216 3.56 -10.51 23.71
C ASP A 216 4.87 -9.85 23.23
N ASN A 217 5.14 -9.88 21.92
CA ASN A 217 6.34 -9.31 21.31
C ASN A 217 6.15 -7.94 20.64
N VAL A 218 4.96 -7.33 20.65
CA VAL A 218 4.76 -5.96 20.11
C VAL A 218 5.82 -4.96 20.61
N PRO A 219 6.11 -4.86 21.93
CA PRO A 219 7.11 -3.91 22.42
C PRO A 219 8.54 -4.21 21.93
N ARG A 220 8.87 -5.49 21.70
CA ARG A 220 10.17 -5.92 21.19
C ARG A 220 10.31 -5.72 19.68
N ILE A 221 9.20 -5.84 18.94
CA ILE A 221 9.16 -5.63 17.49
C ILE A 221 9.29 -4.14 17.17
N PHE A 222 8.45 -3.30 17.77
CA PHE A 222 8.39 -1.88 17.44
C PHE A 222 9.34 -1.02 18.28
N GLN A 223 9.75 -1.45 19.47
CA GLN A 223 10.78 -0.76 20.29
C GLN A 223 10.50 0.74 20.47
N PRO A 224 9.47 1.07 21.26
CA PRO A 224 8.93 2.42 21.35
C PRO A 224 9.90 3.49 21.88
N ASP A 225 11.01 3.10 22.51
CA ASP A 225 11.90 3.98 23.27
C ASP A 225 12.57 5.04 22.38
N ASP A 226 12.68 6.27 22.89
CA ASP A 226 13.16 7.43 22.12
C ASP A 226 14.60 7.28 21.59
N GLY A 227 15.41 6.41 22.21
CA GLY A 227 16.77 6.06 21.75
C GLY A 227 16.83 5.05 20.60
N ALA A 228 15.71 4.38 20.28
CA ALA A 228 15.60 3.35 19.24
C ALA A 228 14.71 3.79 18.06
N CYS A 229 14.61 5.11 17.82
CA CYS A 229 13.72 5.71 16.83
C CYS A 229 13.83 5.06 15.43
N ASP A 230 15.05 4.73 14.97
CA ASP A 230 15.24 4.11 13.66
C ASP A 230 14.72 2.65 13.59
N ALA A 231 14.80 1.89 14.69
CA ALA A 231 14.25 0.52 14.74
C ALA A 231 12.72 0.55 14.73
N TRP A 232 12.13 1.50 15.46
CA TRP A 232 10.69 1.75 15.42
C TRP A 232 10.23 2.12 14.02
N SER A 233 10.87 3.10 13.38
CA SER A 233 10.55 3.52 12.00
C SER A 233 10.69 2.36 11.02
N ALA A 234 11.77 1.57 11.11
CA ALA A 234 11.98 0.43 10.22
C ALA A 234 10.84 -0.60 10.29
N ALA A 235 10.37 -0.95 11.49
CA ALA A 235 9.24 -1.86 11.67
C ALA A 235 7.89 -1.19 11.29
N TRP A 236 7.64 0.01 11.78
CA TRP A 236 6.37 0.71 11.58
C TRP A 236 6.10 1.06 10.11
N GLU A 237 7.08 1.66 9.43
CA GLU A 237 6.94 2.07 8.04
C GLU A 237 6.76 0.84 7.13
N ALA A 238 7.46 -0.26 7.41
CA ALA A 238 7.26 -1.52 6.71
C ALA A 238 5.87 -2.12 6.97
N TYR A 239 5.39 -2.10 8.22
CA TYR A 239 4.03 -2.56 8.54
C TYR A 239 2.98 -1.76 7.76
N VAL A 240 2.96 -0.44 7.90
CA VAL A 240 1.90 0.40 7.34
C VAL A 240 1.95 0.45 5.81
N THR A 241 3.14 0.27 5.21
CA THR A 241 3.31 0.31 3.75
C THR A 241 2.90 -0.97 3.05
N PHE A 242 3.21 -2.13 3.63
CA PHE A 242 3.06 -3.44 2.97
C PHE A 242 1.90 -4.29 3.50
N SER A 243 1.21 -3.83 4.54
CA SER A 243 0.04 -4.53 5.09
C SER A 243 -1.23 -3.76 4.83
N ASP A 244 -2.34 -4.49 4.66
CA ASP A 244 -3.68 -3.90 4.70
C ASP A 244 -4.10 -3.59 6.15
N ALA A 245 -5.14 -2.75 6.29
CA ALA A 245 -5.80 -2.47 7.56
C ALA A 245 -6.62 -3.69 8.05
N TYR A 246 -5.94 -4.64 8.68
CA TYR A 246 -6.56 -5.81 9.32
C TYR A 246 -7.14 -5.47 10.69
N ASP A 247 -8.44 -5.71 10.87
CA ASP A 247 -9.17 -5.37 12.09
C ASP A 247 -8.53 -5.99 13.36
N GLN A 248 -8.12 -7.26 13.30
CA GLN A 248 -7.51 -7.96 14.44
C GLN A 248 -6.13 -7.40 14.84
N VAL A 249 -5.47 -6.67 13.94
CA VAL A 249 -4.15 -6.08 14.16
C VAL A 249 -4.28 -4.69 14.79
N LEU A 250 -5.36 -3.96 14.49
CA LEU A 250 -5.65 -2.65 15.09
C LEU A 250 -5.64 -2.72 16.62
N ASP A 251 -6.29 -3.73 17.20
CA ASP A 251 -6.37 -3.92 18.65
C ASP A 251 -4.99 -4.15 19.30
N LEU A 252 -4.04 -4.72 18.55
CA LEU A 252 -2.68 -5.00 19.02
C LEU A 252 -1.75 -3.79 18.87
N LEU A 253 -1.97 -2.97 17.85
CA LEU A 253 -1.08 -1.88 17.46
C LEU A 253 -1.64 -0.48 17.74
N GLY A 254 -2.74 -0.34 18.49
CA GLY A 254 -3.39 0.95 18.75
C GLY A 254 -2.43 2.03 19.29
N GLU A 255 -1.52 1.68 20.19
CA GLU A 255 -0.50 2.61 20.70
C GLU A 255 0.55 3.00 19.65
N GLU A 256 0.85 2.10 18.70
CA GLU A 256 1.78 2.36 17.60
C GLU A 256 1.16 3.28 16.55
N TYR A 257 -0.13 3.11 16.25
CA TYR A 257 -0.92 4.09 15.48
C TYR A 257 -0.89 5.46 16.14
N ARG A 258 -1.13 5.52 17.46
CA ARG A 258 -1.08 6.77 18.22
C ARG A 258 0.31 7.41 18.15
N ARG A 259 1.38 6.64 18.34
CA ARG A 259 2.75 7.14 18.23
C ARG A 259 3.07 7.68 16.84
N ALA A 260 2.64 6.98 15.79
CA ALA A 260 2.84 7.42 14.41
C ALA A 260 2.17 8.77 14.15
N ILE A 261 0.93 8.94 14.61
CA ILE A 261 0.19 10.21 14.51
C ILE A 261 0.94 11.36 15.20
N GLU A 262 1.46 11.13 16.41
CA GLU A 262 2.21 12.17 17.14
C GLU A 262 3.56 12.51 16.48
N ARG A 263 4.11 11.64 15.64
CA ARG A 263 5.40 11.83 14.96
C ARG A 263 5.27 12.39 13.53
N MET A 264 4.06 12.55 12.99
CA MET A 264 3.85 12.94 11.58
C MET A 264 4.55 14.24 11.18
N GLU A 265 4.58 15.26 12.05
CA GLU A 265 5.22 16.56 11.78
C GLU A 265 6.76 16.50 11.71
N THR A 266 7.36 15.49 12.36
CA THR A 266 8.82 15.34 12.43
C THR A 266 9.41 14.51 11.29
N SER A 267 8.56 13.88 10.47
CA SER A 267 8.98 13.09 9.32
C SER A 267 9.33 14.01 8.15
N THR A 268 10.51 14.62 8.22
CA THR A 268 11.12 15.41 7.13
C THR A 268 11.90 14.54 6.14
N LYS A 269 11.95 13.22 6.36
CA LYS A 269 12.58 12.28 5.45
C LYS A 269 11.70 12.15 4.21
N ALA A 270 12.31 12.32 3.02
CA ALA A 270 11.66 12.06 1.75
C ALA A 270 10.95 10.69 1.81
N ALA A 271 9.75 10.61 1.25
CA ALA A 271 8.97 9.37 1.19
C ALA A 271 9.88 8.19 0.84
N SER A 272 9.64 7.02 1.44
CA SER A 272 10.28 5.79 0.98
C SER A 272 10.09 5.70 -0.55
N HIS A 273 11.09 5.15 -1.24
CA HIS A 273 11.03 4.94 -2.69
C HIS A 273 9.78 4.18 -3.16
N LEU A 274 9.12 3.46 -2.25
CA LEU A 274 7.95 2.62 -2.53
C LEU A 274 6.60 3.26 -2.17
N ALA A 275 6.51 4.03 -1.09
CA ALA A 275 5.29 4.74 -0.68
C ALA A 275 5.57 5.82 0.38
N ASP A 276 4.61 6.72 0.59
CA ASP A 276 4.56 7.59 1.76
C ASP A 276 3.90 6.88 2.96
N PRO A 277 4.64 6.57 4.05
CA PRO A 277 4.07 5.90 5.22
C PRO A 277 2.96 6.69 5.89
N ASN A 278 3.00 8.03 5.86
CA ASN A 278 1.95 8.86 6.44
C ASN A 278 0.66 8.79 5.61
N GLY A 279 0.78 8.83 4.29
CA GLY A 279 -0.33 8.56 3.37
C GLY A 279 -0.95 7.18 3.61
N ARG A 280 -0.14 6.14 3.83
CA ARG A 280 -0.63 4.79 4.17
C ARG A 280 -1.31 4.70 5.54
N LEU A 281 -0.77 5.38 6.55
CA LEU A 281 -1.43 5.55 7.85
C LEU A 281 -2.81 6.18 7.69
N ALA A 282 -2.92 7.27 6.91
CA ALA A 282 -4.19 7.91 6.64
C ALA A 282 -5.19 6.94 5.98
N GLN A 283 -4.74 6.15 4.99
CA GLN A 283 -5.57 5.11 4.37
C GLN A 283 -6.08 4.08 5.39
N HIS A 284 -5.21 3.58 6.28
CA HIS A 284 -5.60 2.63 7.32
C HIS A 284 -6.68 3.21 8.25
N LEU A 285 -6.49 4.44 8.72
CA LEU A 285 -7.46 5.11 9.59
C LEU A 285 -8.82 5.26 8.90
N MET A 286 -8.84 5.61 7.61
CA MET A 286 -10.08 5.69 6.83
C MET A 286 -10.74 4.32 6.70
N VAL A 287 -9.98 3.26 6.40
CA VAL A 287 -10.49 1.88 6.32
C VAL A 287 -11.15 1.45 7.62
N PHE A 288 -10.47 1.64 8.74
CA PHE A 288 -11.02 1.28 10.04
C PHE A 288 -12.24 2.12 10.41
N TYR A 289 -12.24 3.41 10.07
CA TYR A 289 -13.38 4.28 10.30
C TYR A 289 -14.61 3.81 9.53
N TRP A 290 -14.49 3.62 8.20
CA TRP A 290 -15.67 3.29 7.40
C TRP A 290 -16.18 1.88 7.72
N ARG A 291 -15.34 0.95 8.18
CA ARG A 291 -15.75 -0.36 8.72
C ARG A 291 -16.36 -0.29 10.12
N GLY A 292 -16.30 0.88 10.78
CA GLY A 292 -16.87 1.11 12.12
C GLY A 292 -15.99 0.63 13.28
N LYS A 293 -14.70 0.43 13.03
CA LYS A 293 -13.69 0.08 14.05
C LYS A 293 -13.14 1.31 14.77
N LEU A 294 -13.10 2.45 14.07
CA LEU A 294 -12.85 3.75 14.68
C LEU A 294 -14.14 4.59 14.66
N ARG A 295 -14.26 5.49 15.62
CA ARG A 295 -15.38 6.43 15.75
C ARG A 295 -14.81 7.84 15.90
N LEU A 296 -15.54 8.82 15.36
CA LEU A 296 -15.24 10.23 15.63
C LEU A 296 -15.50 10.52 17.11
N HIS A 297 -14.65 11.35 17.73
CA HIS A 297 -14.85 11.85 19.09
C HIS A 297 -14.89 10.78 20.21
N ASP A 298 -14.29 9.59 20.01
CA ASP A 298 -14.27 8.50 21.01
C ASP A 298 -13.05 8.56 21.95
N ARG A 299 -13.04 7.77 23.04
CA ARG A 299 -11.87 7.61 23.92
C ARG A 299 -10.73 6.91 23.19
N GLY A 300 -9.51 7.46 23.24
CA GLY A 300 -8.34 6.94 22.50
C GLY A 300 -8.25 7.46 21.06
N ASN A 301 -8.70 8.70 20.85
CA ASN A 301 -9.13 9.26 19.59
C ASN A 301 -8.07 9.39 18.48
N LEU A 302 -7.80 8.30 17.76
CA LEU A 302 -6.85 8.29 16.64
C LEU A 302 -7.28 9.22 15.49
N LEU A 303 -8.57 9.33 15.18
CA LEU A 303 -9.05 10.13 14.05
C LEU A 303 -8.96 11.63 14.34
N ASP A 304 -9.45 12.09 15.48
CA ASP A 304 -9.33 13.52 15.82
C ASP A 304 -7.85 13.90 15.96
N ARG A 305 -7.03 13.08 16.61
CA ARG A 305 -5.57 13.31 16.69
C ARG A 305 -4.91 13.37 15.31
N PHE A 306 -5.30 12.48 14.40
CA PHE A 306 -4.81 12.51 13.02
C PHE A 306 -5.16 13.84 12.36
N TYR A 307 -6.42 14.28 12.43
CA TYR A 307 -6.86 15.52 11.78
C TYR A 307 -6.34 16.81 12.47
N GLU A 308 -6.03 16.77 13.76
CA GLU A 308 -5.34 17.84 14.50
C GLU A 308 -3.89 18.02 14.00
N ARG A 309 -3.22 16.92 13.65
CA ARG A 309 -1.78 16.89 13.31
C ARG A 309 -1.48 16.90 11.81
N ALA A 310 -2.35 16.30 11.01
CA ALA A 310 -2.14 16.14 9.58
C ALA A 310 -2.22 17.50 8.88
N GLY A 311 -1.23 17.84 8.06
CA GLY A 311 -1.29 18.99 7.16
C GLY A 311 -2.30 18.80 6.03
N ASP A 312 -2.64 19.90 5.33
CA ASP A 312 -3.66 19.93 4.27
C ASP A 312 -3.48 18.83 3.21
N ALA A 313 -2.25 18.64 2.72
CA ALA A 313 -1.94 17.62 1.72
C ALA A 313 -2.28 16.19 2.19
N LEU A 314 -1.99 15.86 3.45
CA LEU A 314 -2.27 14.54 4.01
C LEU A 314 -3.76 14.34 4.30
N ARG A 315 -4.44 15.39 4.77
CA ARG A 315 -5.91 15.36 4.92
C ARG A 315 -6.61 15.18 3.57
N GLY A 316 -6.14 15.87 2.54
CA GLY A 316 -6.59 15.67 1.16
C GLY A 316 -6.35 14.27 0.62
N ALA A 317 -5.17 13.68 0.87
CA ALA A 317 -4.89 12.30 0.49
C ALA A 317 -5.85 11.30 1.18
N ALA A 318 -6.24 11.55 2.43
CA ALA A 318 -7.23 10.74 3.13
C ALA A 318 -8.61 10.80 2.45
N ILE A 319 -9.11 12.01 2.16
CA ILE A 319 -10.41 12.22 1.52
C ILE A 319 -10.42 11.68 0.07
N ASP A 320 -9.35 11.92 -0.68
CA ASP A 320 -9.16 11.39 -2.04
C ASP A 320 -9.25 9.86 -2.06
N PHE A 321 -8.51 9.20 -1.16
CA PHE A 321 -8.50 7.75 -1.05
C PHE A 321 -9.89 7.18 -0.77
N VAL A 322 -10.67 7.79 0.12
CA VAL A 322 -12.05 7.37 0.39
C VAL A 322 -12.89 7.47 -0.89
N GLY A 323 -12.85 8.61 -1.58
CA GLY A 323 -13.63 8.83 -2.79
C GLY A 323 -13.29 7.83 -3.90
N ARG A 324 -12.01 7.58 -4.13
CA ARG A 324 -11.54 6.58 -5.11
C ARG A 324 -11.92 5.15 -4.72
N SER A 325 -11.91 4.83 -3.42
CA SER A 325 -12.30 3.51 -2.91
C SER A 325 -13.79 3.20 -3.10
N LEU A 326 -14.62 4.20 -3.34
CA LEU A 326 -16.06 4.05 -3.64
C LEU A 326 -16.36 3.77 -5.12
N GLY A 327 -15.33 3.67 -5.98
CA GLY A 327 -15.49 3.41 -7.42
C GLY A 327 -16.30 2.12 -7.73
N PRO A 328 -16.91 2.02 -8.93
CA PRO A 328 -17.80 0.90 -9.29
C PRO A 328 -17.09 -0.48 -9.32
N PRO A 329 -17.82 -1.61 -9.11
CA PRO A 329 -19.28 -1.76 -9.28
C PRO A 329 -20.10 -2.09 -8.02
N ASP A 330 -19.51 -2.25 -6.84
CA ASP A 330 -20.25 -2.83 -5.71
C ASP A 330 -21.24 -1.87 -5.05
N LYS A 331 -22.37 -2.42 -4.57
CA LYS A 331 -23.27 -1.71 -3.66
C LYS A 331 -22.55 -1.49 -2.34
N VAL A 332 -22.45 -0.23 -1.93
CA VAL A 332 -21.87 0.14 -0.63
C VAL A 332 -22.98 0.12 0.41
N PRO A 333 -22.81 -0.58 1.56
CA PRO A 333 -23.81 -0.57 2.63
C PRO A 333 -24.11 0.84 3.15
N GLU A 334 -25.38 1.14 3.42
CA GLU A 334 -25.80 2.47 3.89
C GLU A 334 -25.13 2.88 5.20
N ALA A 335 -24.81 1.92 6.08
CA ALA A 335 -24.07 2.20 7.31
C ALA A 335 -22.65 2.75 7.04
N ILE A 336 -22.02 2.33 5.94
CA ILE A 336 -20.72 2.86 5.50
C ILE A 336 -20.92 4.28 4.96
N LEU A 337 -21.87 4.47 4.04
CA LEU A 337 -22.16 5.80 3.47
C LEU A 337 -22.53 6.82 4.55
N GLY A 338 -23.32 6.42 5.55
CA GLY A 338 -23.66 7.26 6.70
C GLY A 338 -22.45 7.70 7.52
N ARG A 339 -21.48 6.81 7.77
CA ARG A 339 -20.21 7.20 8.42
C ARG A 339 -19.39 8.13 7.56
N LEU A 340 -19.32 7.87 6.25
CA LEU A 340 -18.57 8.71 5.33
C LEU A 340 -19.17 10.12 5.22
N ARG A 341 -20.50 10.25 5.21
CA ARG A 341 -21.16 11.57 5.28
C ARG A 341 -20.80 12.32 6.56
N GLN A 342 -20.86 11.66 7.73
CA GLN A 342 -20.46 12.27 9.00
C GLN A 342 -19.00 12.72 9.02
N LEU A 343 -18.10 11.93 8.43
CA LEU A 343 -16.69 12.33 8.28
C LEU A 343 -16.59 13.59 7.43
N TRP A 344 -17.20 13.58 6.25
CA TRP A 344 -17.14 14.72 5.33
C TRP A 344 -17.74 15.99 5.95
N GLU A 345 -18.91 15.90 6.55
CA GLU A 345 -19.61 17.03 7.18
C GLU A 345 -18.77 17.64 8.31
N TRP A 346 -18.17 16.80 9.16
CA TRP A 346 -17.24 17.25 10.20
C TRP A 346 -16.02 17.98 9.61
N ARG A 347 -15.43 17.45 8.53
CA ARG A 347 -14.26 18.06 7.89
C ARG A 347 -14.61 19.37 7.17
N LEU A 348 -15.77 19.45 6.52
CA LEU A 348 -16.25 20.66 5.88
C LEU A 348 -16.56 21.76 6.92
N GLU A 349 -17.17 21.41 8.05
CA GLU A 349 -17.38 22.33 9.18
C GLU A 349 -16.06 22.89 9.73
N ALA A 350 -15.05 22.03 9.89
CA ALA A 350 -13.72 22.46 10.32
C ALA A 350 -13.09 23.45 9.32
N ALA A 351 -13.22 23.19 8.01
CA ALA A 351 -12.70 24.08 6.98
C ALA A 351 -13.45 25.43 6.93
N LEU A 352 -14.77 25.43 7.14
CA LEU A 352 -15.59 26.64 7.21
C LEU A 352 -15.24 27.52 8.43
N ALA A 353 -14.82 26.90 9.53
CA ALA A 353 -14.39 27.60 10.73
C ALA A 353 -12.92 28.08 10.68
N ALA A 354 -12.12 27.57 9.73
CA ALA A 354 -10.69 27.85 9.66
C ALA A 354 -10.37 29.21 9.01
N GLN A 355 -9.28 29.83 9.46
CA GLN A 355 -8.71 31.05 8.87
C GLN A 355 -7.20 30.89 8.69
N PRO A 356 -6.65 31.04 7.46
CA PRO A 356 -7.35 31.24 6.18
C PRO A 356 -8.04 29.95 5.70
N ALA A 357 -9.14 30.07 4.92
CA ALA A 357 -9.90 28.92 4.41
C ALA A 357 -9.04 28.02 3.49
N GLU A 358 -8.06 28.63 2.82
CA GLU A 358 -7.09 27.99 1.94
C GLU A 358 -6.18 26.99 2.67
N SER A 359 -6.16 27.00 4.01
CA SER A 359 -5.47 26.00 4.83
C SER A 359 -6.04 24.58 4.70
N HIS A 360 -7.21 24.43 4.06
CA HIS A 360 -7.89 23.16 3.79
C HIS A 360 -8.09 22.89 2.30
N ALA A 361 -7.35 23.59 1.42
CA ALA A 361 -7.62 23.57 0.00
C ALA A 361 -7.52 22.17 -0.63
N THR A 362 -6.44 21.44 -0.33
CA THR A 362 -6.24 20.09 -0.86
C THR A 362 -7.28 19.12 -0.30
N GLU A 363 -7.65 19.28 0.97
CA GLU A 363 -8.72 18.50 1.61
C GLU A 363 -10.07 18.69 0.92
N LEU A 364 -10.47 19.93 0.64
CA LEU A 364 -11.76 20.24 0.04
C LEU A 364 -11.84 19.83 -1.44
N ILE A 365 -10.75 20.05 -2.20
CA ILE A 365 -10.67 19.72 -3.63
C ILE A 365 -10.92 18.22 -3.86
N ALA A 366 -10.47 17.35 -2.94
CA ALA A 366 -10.59 15.90 -3.03
C ALA A 366 -12.04 15.38 -2.96
N PHE A 367 -13.01 16.20 -2.54
CA PHE A 367 -14.43 15.82 -2.58
C PHE A 367 -14.94 15.52 -4.00
N GLY A 368 -14.26 16.01 -5.03
CA GLY A 368 -14.59 15.68 -6.42
C GLY A 368 -14.68 14.17 -6.67
N TRP A 369 -13.78 13.38 -6.08
CA TRP A 369 -13.82 11.91 -6.14
C TRP A 369 -15.09 11.30 -5.52
N TRP A 370 -15.65 11.94 -4.50
CA TRP A 370 -16.88 11.48 -3.84
C TRP A 370 -18.10 11.72 -4.71
N LEU A 371 -18.19 12.89 -5.37
CA LEU A 371 -19.25 13.16 -6.35
C LEU A 371 -19.17 12.15 -7.50
N VAL A 372 -17.97 11.92 -8.03
CA VAL A 372 -17.71 11.01 -9.16
C VAL A 372 -18.10 9.56 -8.83
N SER A 373 -18.01 9.14 -7.57
CA SER A 373 -18.41 7.80 -7.15
C SER A 373 -19.89 7.48 -7.41
N ALA A 374 -20.75 8.50 -7.51
CA ALA A 374 -22.19 8.39 -7.64
C ALA A 374 -22.87 7.49 -6.56
N LYS A 375 -22.24 7.34 -5.38
CA LYS A 375 -22.76 6.52 -4.27
C LYS A 375 -23.64 7.30 -3.29
N PHE A 376 -23.56 8.62 -3.30
CA PHE A 376 -24.35 9.49 -2.41
C PHE A 376 -25.58 10.02 -3.12
N GLU A 377 -26.55 10.53 -2.35
CA GLU A 377 -27.70 11.22 -2.92
C GLU A 377 -27.25 12.44 -3.74
N ASP A 378 -27.74 12.54 -4.97
CA ASP A 378 -27.31 13.56 -5.94
C ASP A 378 -27.46 14.98 -5.36
N ALA A 379 -28.57 15.27 -4.68
CA ALA A 379 -28.84 16.59 -4.11
C ALA A 379 -27.86 16.95 -2.99
N TRP A 380 -27.57 16.01 -2.09
CA TRP A 380 -26.57 16.19 -1.04
C TRP A 380 -25.18 16.40 -1.65
N ALA A 381 -24.73 15.52 -2.54
CA ALA A 381 -23.39 15.59 -3.12
C ALA A 381 -23.16 16.88 -3.93
N MET A 382 -24.18 17.35 -4.66
CA MET A 382 -24.13 18.63 -5.37
C MET A 382 -24.00 19.82 -4.42
N ASN A 383 -24.75 19.83 -3.32
CA ASN A 383 -24.67 20.90 -2.32
C ASN A 383 -23.29 20.94 -1.64
N GLN A 384 -22.73 19.77 -1.33
CA GLN A 384 -21.38 19.65 -0.79
C GLN A 384 -20.34 20.21 -1.78
N LEU A 385 -20.38 19.79 -3.05
CA LEU A 385 -19.44 20.28 -4.07
C LEU A 385 -19.55 21.80 -4.27
N LEU A 386 -20.78 22.34 -4.29
CA LEU A 386 -20.98 23.77 -4.45
C LEU A 386 -20.38 24.55 -3.28
N THR A 387 -20.54 24.03 -2.06
CA THR A 387 -19.94 24.62 -0.86
C THR A 387 -18.41 24.58 -0.92
N THR A 388 -17.81 23.46 -1.35
CA THR A 388 -16.35 23.38 -1.52
C THR A 388 -15.85 24.35 -2.57
N LEU A 389 -16.53 24.46 -3.72
CA LEU A 389 -16.11 25.32 -4.84
C LEU A 389 -16.17 26.80 -4.49
N ARG A 390 -17.10 27.22 -3.62
CA ARG A 390 -17.19 28.60 -3.14
C ARG A 390 -16.05 28.97 -2.20
N LEU A 391 -15.52 28.01 -1.44
CA LEU A 391 -14.34 28.20 -0.60
C LEU A 391 -13.05 28.13 -1.41
N VAL A 392 -12.96 27.13 -2.27
CA VAL A 392 -11.79 26.84 -3.11
C VAL A 392 -12.28 26.50 -4.50
N PRO A 393 -12.13 27.40 -5.50
CA PRO A 393 -12.72 27.24 -6.84
C PRO A 393 -11.97 26.21 -7.71
N ARG A 394 -11.61 25.05 -7.14
CA ARG A 394 -10.92 23.94 -7.79
C ARG A 394 -11.52 22.61 -7.32
N THR A 395 -11.33 21.57 -8.11
CA THR A 395 -11.80 20.22 -7.78
C THR A 395 -10.93 19.17 -8.45
N ASP A 396 -10.76 18.01 -7.81
CA ASP A 396 -10.01 16.88 -8.34
C ASP A 396 -10.90 15.62 -8.34
N PRO A 397 -11.06 14.92 -9.48
CA PRO A 397 -10.51 15.22 -10.79
C PRO A 397 -11.49 16.06 -11.61
N ALA A 398 -11.09 17.28 -12.00
CA ALA A 398 -11.96 18.24 -12.69
C ALA A 398 -12.69 17.64 -13.91
N HIS A 399 -12.02 16.84 -14.74
CA HIS A 399 -12.64 16.25 -15.92
C HIS A 399 -13.79 15.27 -15.59
N GLN A 400 -13.63 14.41 -14.58
CA GLN A 400 -14.71 13.47 -14.20
C GLN A 400 -15.80 14.17 -13.42
N VAL A 401 -15.45 15.20 -12.64
CA VAL A 401 -16.43 16.06 -11.96
C VAL A 401 -17.31 16.75 -13.00
N VAL A 402 -16.74 17.40 -14.01
CA VAL A 402 -17.53 18.06 -15.08
C VAL A 402 -18.37 17.04 -15.86
N LYS A 403 -17.84 15.84 -16.13
CA LYS A 403 -18.64 14.74 -16.69
C LYS A 403 -19.84 14.40 -15.81
N ARG A 404 -19.63 14.23 -14.50
CA ARG A 404 -20.71 13.92 -13.56
C ARG A 404 -21.73 15.05 -13.43
N LEU A 405 -21.27 16.31 -13.44
CA LEU A 405 -22.15 17.48 -13.48
C LEU A 405 -23.02 17.48 -14.76
N ALA A 406 -22.46 17.10 -15.91
CA ALA A 406 -23.22 16.99 -17.15
C ALA A 406 -24.32 15.90 -17.06
N GLU A 407 -24.05 14.77 -16.42
CA GLU A 407 -25.06 13.72 -16.16
C GLU A 407 -26.20 14.23 -15.26
N LEU A 408 -25.89 15.06 -14.27
CA LEU A 408 -26.85 15.61 -13.31
C LEU A 408 -27.59 16.86 -13.83
N SER A 409 -27.05 17.54 -14.84
CA SER A 409 -27.56 18.82 -15.35
C SER A 409 -29.01 18.80 -15.83
N SER A 410 -29.55 17.63 -16.21
CA SER A 410 -30.96 17.49 -16.57
C SER A 410 -31.92 17.55 -15.36
N LYS A 411 -31.44 17.17 -14.17
CA LYS A 411 -32.20 17.14 -12.92
C LYS A 411 -31.92 18.37 -12.04
N MET A 412 -30.69 18.87 -12.06
CA MET A 412 -30.19 19.96 -11.22
C MET A 412 -29.44 21.00 -12.08
N PRO A 413 -30.11 21.63 -13.07
CA PRO A 413 -29.45 22.48 -14.07
C PRO A 413 -28.77 23.70 -13.46
N ARG A 414 -29.41 24.33 -12.47
CA ARG A 414 -28.89 25.54 -11.83
C ARG A 414 -27.59 25.25 -11.09
N GLU A 415 -27.59 24.26 -10.21
CA GLU A 415 -26.45 23.88 -9.38
C GLU A 415 -25.30 23.37 -10.24
N ALA A 416 -25.59 22.61 -11.31
CA ALA A 416 -24.58 22.13 -12.25
C ALA A 416 -23.87 23.28 -12.97
N VAL A 417 -24.61 24.28 -13.44
CA VAL A 417 -24.04 25.49 -14.08
C VAL A 417 -23.24 26.32 -13.08
N GLU A 418 -23.73 26.49 -11.86
CA GLU A 418 -23.01 27.24 -10.83
C GLU A 418 -21.67 26.56 -10.47
N CYS A 419 -21.66 25.23 -10.33
CA CYS A 419 -20.42 24.48 -10.13
C CYS A 419 -19.46 24.64 -11.32
N LEU A 420 -19.96 24.53 -12.55
CA LEU A 420 -19.15 24.71 -13.76
C LEU A 420 -18.52 26.11 -13.82
N LYS A 421 -19.30 27.15 -13.48
CA LYS A 421 -18.83 28.53 -13.42
C LYS A 421 -17.64 28.68 -12.46
N LEU A 422 -17.78 28.17 -11.23
CA LEU A 422 -16.72 28.24 -10.21
C LEU A 422 -15.46 27.47 -10.63
N ILE A 423 -15.62 26.30 -11.27
CA ILE A 423 -14.50 25.52 -11.81
C ILE A 423 -13.76 26.30 -12.91
N ILE A 424 -14.49 26.97 -13.81
CA ILE A 424 -13.90 27.83 -14.84
C ILE A 424 -13.16 29.00 -14.19
N GLU A 425 -13.78 29.68 -13.22
CA GLU A 425 -13.18 30.83 -12.54
C GLU A 425 -11.84 30.51 -11.90
N GLY A 426 -11.70 29.33 -11.26
CA GLY A 426 -10.44 28.89 -10.67
C GLY A 426 -9.44 28.24 -11.63
N ASP A 427 -9.80 27.98 -12.89
CA ASP A 427 -8.84 27.58 -13.94
C ASP A 427 -8.07 28.81 -14.44
N ILE A 428 -7.02 29.20 -13.70
CA ILE A 428 -6.19 30.38 -13.99
C ILE A 428 -5.37 30.16 -15.28
N GLU A 429 -4.89 28.95 -15.51
CA GLU A 429 -4.06 28.62 -16.68
C GLU A 429 -4.89 28.46 -17.96
N GLY A 430 -6.19 28.21 -17.82
CA GLY A 430 -7.19 28.35 -18.88
C GLY A 430 -7.24 27.21 -19.89
N TRP A 431 -6.41 26.18 -19.77
CA TRP A 431 -6.36 25.04 -20.68
C TRP A 431 -7.22 23.86 -20.24
N ALA A 432 -7.68 23.81 -18.97
CA ALA A 432 -8.38 22.65 -18.44
C ALA A 432 -9.71 22.42 -19.18
N VAL A 433 -10.39 23.50 -19.59
CA VAL A 433 -11.64 23.46 -20.38
C VAL A 433 -11.52 22.56 -21.62
N SER A 434 -10.36 22.56 -22.27
CA SER A 434 -10.14 21.74 -23.49
C SER A 434 -10.27 20.23 -23.21
N ILE A 435 -9.98 19.78 -21.99
CA ILE A 435 -10.04 18.36 -21.61
C ILE A 435 -11.47 17.87 -21.44
N TRP A 436 -12.35 18.70 -20.91
CA TRP A 436 -13.73 18.34 -20.58
C TRP A 436 -14.77 19.13 -21.40
N ARG A 437 -14.34 19.69 -22.54
CA ARG A 437 -15.15 20.54 -23.44
C ARG A 437 -16.51 19.93 -23.79
N GLU A 438 -16.51 18.66 -24.21
CA GLU A 438 -17.74 17.97 -24.61
C GLU A 438 -18.74 17.84 -23.46
N HIS A 439 -18.24 17.60 -22.24
CA HIS A 439 -19.07 17.51 -21.04
C HIS A 439 -19.63 18.87 -20.63
N ALA A 440 -18.82 19.93 -20.66
CA ALA A 440 -19.29 21.29 -20.39
C ALA A 440 -20.34 21.75 -21.40
N ARG A 441 -20.16 21.41 -22.69
CA ARG A 441 -21.16 21.70 -23.73
C ARG A 441 -22.48 21.00 -23.43
N ALA A 442 -22.45 19.69 -23.16
CA ALA A 442 -23.66 18.93 -22.85
C ALA A 442 -24.41 19.48 -21.62
N LEU A 443 -23.67 19.89 -20.58
CA LEU A 443 -24.23 20.52 -19.39
C LEU A 443 -24.93 21.85 -19.74
N LEU A 444 -24.27 22.73 -20.49
CA LEU A 444 -24.82 24.04 -20.87
C LEU A 444 -26.03 23.89 -21.80
N GLU A 445 -26.01 22.93 -22.72
CA GLU A 445 -27.16 22.60 -23.58
C GLU A 445 -28.39 22.18 -22.75
N ASN A 446 -28.20 21.33 -21.74
CA ASN A 446 -29.28 20.89 -20.86
C ASN A 446 -29.84 22.07 -20.04
N ALA A 447 -28.97 22.92 -19.50
CA ALA A 447 -29.40 24.09 -18.73
C ALA A 447 -30.13 25.14 -19.60
N LEU A 448 -29.67 25.39 -20.83
CA LEU A 448 -30.31 26.34 -21.76
C LEU A 448 -31.71 25.89 -22.22
N ARG A 449 -31.94 24.57 -22.29
CA ARG A 449 -33.23 23.97 -22.67
C ARG A 449 -34.21 23.79 -21.51
N CYS A 450 -33.75 23.94 -20.26
CA CYS A 450 -34.61 23.73 -19.10
C CYS A 450 -35.64 24.86 -18.94
N SER A 451 -36.70 24.60 -18.17
CA SER A 451 -37.76 25.56 -17.91
C SER A 451 -37.38 26.63 -16.87
N ASP A 452 -36.32 26.42 -16.09
CA ASP A 452 -35.86 27.35 -15.06
C ASP A 452 -35.20 28.59 -15.71
N PRO A 453 -35.79 29.80 -15.58
CA PRO A 453 -35.20 31.02 -16.12
C PRO A 453 -33.83 31.37 -15.52
N GLU A 454 -33.62 31.08 -14.23
CA GLU A 454 -32.37 31.41 -13.54
C GLU A 454 -31.23 30.50 -14.01
N ALA A 455 -31.49 29.20 -14.17
CA ALA A 455 -30.54 28.27 -14.75
C ALA A 455 -30.16 28.63 -16.19
N ARG A 456 -31.13 29.07 -17.01
CA ARG A 456 -30.87 29.54 -18.37
C ARG A 456 -29.99 30.78 -18.38
N ALA A 457 -30.31 31.79 -17.57
CA ALA A 457 -29.52 33.02 -17.48
C ALA A 457 -28.07 32.72 -17.02
N ALA A 458 -27.90 31.87 -16.00
CA ALA A 458 -26.58 31.46 -15.54
C ALA A 458 -25.79 30.72 -16.63
N ALA A 459 -26.45 29.89 -17.45
CA ALA A 459 -25.78 29.19 -18.54
C ALA A 459 -25.33 30.15 -19.65
N GLU A 460 -26.12 31.18 -19.96
CA GLU A 460 -25.75 32.25 -20.90
C GLU A 460 -24.50 33.01 -20.43
N ASP A 461 -24.45 33.35 -19.14
CA ASP A 461 -23.29 34.01 -18.53
C ASP A 461 -22.02 33.16 -18.66
N VAL A 462 -22.11 31.86 -18.38
CA VAL A 462 -20.98 30.93 -18.53
C VAL A 462 -20.53 30.82 -19.99
N VAL A 463 -21.45 30.77 -20.96
CA VAL A 463 -21.10 30.78 -22.40
C VAL A 463 -20.36 32.07 -22.77
N HIS A 464 -20.81 33.22 -22.28
CA HIS A 464 -20.13 34.50 -22.51
C HIS A 464 -18.73 34.53 -21.88
N GLN A 465 -18.58 33.99 -20.66
CA GLN A 465 -17.29 33.89 -19.97
C GLN A 465 -16.30 32.98 -20.72
N LEU A 466 -16.76 31.82 -21.20
CA LEU A 466 -15.95 30.92 -22.03
C LEU A 466 -15.51 31.60 -23.33
N GLY A 467 -16.41 32.34 -23.99
CA GLY A 467 -16.08 33.13 -25.17
C GLY A 467 -15.04 34.22 -24.88
N ALA A 468 -15.12 34.90 -23.73
CA ALA A 468 -14.13 35.89 -23.31
C ALA A 468 -12.74 35.26 -23.05
N ARG A 469 -12.69 33.96 -22.72
CA ARG A 469 -11.47 33.16 -22.57
C ARG A 469 -10.97 32.51 -23.87
N GLY A 470 -11.63 32.77 -25.01
CA GLY A 470 -11.23 32.28 -26.34
C GLY A 470 -11.91 31.00 -26.81
N TYR A 471 -12.82 30.43 -26.01
CA TYR A 471 -13.61 29.24 -26.38
C TYR A 471 -14.88 29.63 -27.17
N PHE A 472 -14.67 30.15 -28.39
CA PHE A 472 -15.75 30.69 -29.22
C PHE A 472 -16.76 29.64 -29.73
N GLU A 473 -16.39 28.36 -29.69
CA GLU A 473 -17.22 27.23 -30.11
C GLU A 473 -18.46 27.01 -29.24
N PHE A 474 -18.55 27.63 -28.06
CA PHE A 474 -19.74 27.59 -27.21
C PHE A 474 -20.80 28.63 -27.62
N ARG A 475 -20.46 29.60 -28.49
CA ARG A 475 -21.36 30.68 -28.89
C ARG A 475 -22.58 30.20 -29.69
N ASP A 476 -22.47 29.11 -30.41
CA ASP A 476 -23.56 28.52 -31.18
C ASP A 476 -24.72 28.02 -30.30
N LEU A 477 -24.45 27.69 -29.03
CA LEU A 477 -25.46 27.31 -28.03
C LEU A 477 -26.51 28.41 -27.82
N LEU A 478 -26.11 29.68 -27.94
CA LEU A 478 -27.03 30.82 -27.82
C LEU A 478 -27.81 31.08 -29.11
N ARG A 479 -27.32 30.62 -30.26
CA ARG A 479 -27.97 30.79 -31.57
C ARG A 479 -29.11 29.80 -31.78
N ALA A 480 -29.03 28.62 -31.18
CA ALA A 480 -30.09 27.61 -31.21
C ALA A 480 -31.41 28.05 -30.53
N LYS A 481 -31.42 29.21 -29.85
CA LYS A 481 -32.62 29.84 -29.25
C LYS A 481 -33.50 30.59 -30.26
N LEU A 482 -33.00 30.83 -31.48
CA LEU A 482 -33.63 31.67 -32.51
C LEU A 482 -34.32 30.87 -33.64
N SER A 483 -34.44 29.54 -33.48
CA SER A 483 -35.21 28.63 -34.33
C SER A 483 -36.17 27.83 -33.45
#